data_AF-A0A7W0W6A5-F1
#
_entry.id   AF-A0A7W0W6A5-F1
#
_cell.length_a   1.000
_cell.length_b   1.000
_cell.length_c   1.000
_cell.angle_alpha   90.00
_cell.angle_beta   90.00
_cell.angle_gamma   90.00
#
_symmetry.space_group_name_H-M   'P 1'
#
loop_
_entity.id
_entity.type
_entity.pdbx_description
1 polymer ?
#
loop_
_entity_poly.entity_id
_entity_poly.type
_entity_poly.pdbx_seq_one_letter_code
_entity_poly.pdbx_strand_id
1 'polypeptide(L)' 'IQIGADADIAILHPDRTHRIDPSAMETNADWSPYEGWDLAGFARTTLSRGEVIVDEYRVTGREGRGKWLARKTAGLAH' A
#
# COMPACT_ATOMS: atom_id res chain seq x y z
N ILE A 1 -1.45 -7.47 -14.38
CA ILE A 1 -1.27 -8.75 -13.66
C ILE A 1 -0.90 -9.80 -14.70
N GLN A 2 0.21 -10.50 -14.54
CA GLN A 2 0.72 -11.45 -15.54
C GLN A 2 1.35 -12.68 -14.86
N ILE A 3 1.35 -13.81 -15.57
CA ILE A 3 1.98 -15.05 -15.09
C ILE A 3 3.50 -14.82 -14.94
N GLY A 4 4.08 -15.31 -13.84
CA GLY A 4 5.51 -15.19 -13.53
C GLY A 4 5.92 -13.87 -12.89
N ALA A 5 5.00 -12.91 -12.73
CA ALA A 5 5.25 -11.72 -11.91
C ALA A 5 5.11 -12.03 -10.42
N ASP A 6 5.77 -11.22 -9.60
CA ASP A 6 5.61 -11.24 -8.15
C ASP A 6 4.15 -10.94 -7.77
N ALA A 7 3.65 -11.64 -6.75
CA ALA A 7 2.30 -11.44 -6.22
C ALA A 7 2.22 -10.23 -5.27
N ASP A 8 2.66 -9.07 -5.77
CA ASP A 8 2.46 -7.76 -5.15
C ASP A 8 1.22 -7.10 -5.78
N ILE A 9 0.10 -7.11 -5.04
CA ILE A 9 -1.24 -6.76 -5.56
C ILE A 9 -1.97 -5.89 -4.54
N ALA A 10 -2.64 -4.82 -5.00
CA ALA A 10 -3.58 -4.05 -4.18
C ALA A 10 -5.02 -4.23 -4.71
N ILE A 11 -5.94 -4.55 -3.81
CA ILE A 11 -7.38 -4.61 -4.07
C ILE A 11 -7.98 -3.28 -3.62
N LEU A 12 -8.30 -2.43 -4.59
CA LEU A 12 -8.84 -1.09 -4.34
C LEU A 12 -10.36 -1.15 -4.10
N HIS A 13 -10.85 -0.38 -3.14
CA HIS A 13 -12.28 -0.12 -2.97
C HIS A 13 -12.60 1.25 -3.58
N PRO A 14 -13.16 1.30 -4.81
CA PRO A 14 -13.30 2.56 -5.54
C PRO A 14 -14.29 3.52 -4.87
N ASP A 15 -15.36 2.99 -4.29
CA ASP A 15 -16.53 3.80 -3.90
C ASP A 15 -16.56 4.12 -2.40
N ARG A 16 -15.71 3.50 -1.60
CA ARG A 16 -15.67 3.74 -0.16
C ARG A 16 -14.86 4.98 0.16
N THR A 17 -15.55 5.97 0.70
CA THR A 17 -14.96 7.23 1.16
C THR A 17 -14.45 7.11 2.60
N HIS A 18 -13.29 7.71 2.85
CA HIS A 18 -12.71 7.92 4.17
C HIS A 18 -12.40 9.41 4.33
N ARG A 19 -12.84 9.96 5.46
CA ARG A 19 -12.37 11.27 5.92
C ARG A 19 -10.92 11.11 6.37
N ILE A 20 -10.01 11.90 5.83
CA ILE A 20 -8.60 11.84 6.22
C ILE A 20 -8.42 12.44 7.61
N ASP A 21 -7.93 11.61 8.52
CA ASP A 21 -7.55 11.93 9.89
C ASP A 21 -6.13 11.38 10.12
N PRO A 22 -5.11 12.25 10.30
CA PRO A 22 -3.72 11.83 10.52
C PRO A 22 -3.57 10.85 11.70
N SER A 23 -4.39 10.99 12.75
CA SER A 23 -4.32 10.14 13.94
C SER A 23 -4.74 8.69 13.70
N ALA A 24 -5.47 8.44 12.62
CA ALA A 24 -5.92 7.11 12.21
C ALA A 24 -5.07 6.49 11.09
N MET A 25 -4.03 7.19 10.62
CA MET A 25 -3.16 6.75 9.54
C MET A 25 -1.93 6.00 10.05
N GLU A 26 -1.41 5.09 9.24
CA GLU A 26 -0.23 4.25 9.55
C GLU A 26 1.11 4.99 9.32
N THR A 27 1.11 6.30 9.54
CA THR A 27 2.28 7.18 9.40
C THR A 27 2.78 7.61 10.77
N ASN A 28 4.08 7.88 10.89
CA ASN A 28 4.66 8.46 12.12
C ASN A 28 4.50 9.99 12.19
N ALA A 29 3.91 10.60 11.16
CA ALA A 29 3.60 12.03 11.15
C ALA A 29 2.30 12.33 11.90
N ASP A 30 2.25 13.48 12.55
CA ASP A 30 1.07 14.02 13.25
C ASP A 30 0.21 14.95 12.38
N TRP A 31 0.48 15.00 11.06
CA TRP A 31 -0.24 15.83 10.10
C TRP A 31 -0.42 15.11 8.76
N SER A 32 -1.37 15.58 7.95
CA SER A 32 -1.54 15.18 6.55
C SER A 32 -1.87 16.41 5.70
N PRO A 33 -1.29 16.55 4.50
CA PRO A 33 -1.68 17.63 3.59
C PRO A 33 -3.13 17.52 3.11
N TYR A 34 -3.76 16.35 3.30
CA TYR A 34 -5.14 16.07 2.92
C TYR A 34 -6.08 16.00 4.13
N GLU A 35 -5.64 16.41 5.31
CA GLU A 35 -6.48 16.37 6.52
C GLU A 35 -7.84 17.03 6.28
N GLY A 36 -8.89 16.33 6.68
CA GLY A 36 -10.26 16.78 6.48
C GLY A 36 -10.78 16.64 5.05
N TRP A 37 -10.08 15.97 4.14
CA TRP A 37 -10.64 15.64 2.83
C TRP A 37 -11.40 14.32 2.89
N ASP A 38 -12.45 14.21 2.08
CA ASP A 38 -13.19 12.97 1.88
C ASP A 38 -12.69 12.29 0.61
N LEU A 39 -11.88 11.25 0.76
CA LEU A 39 -11.19 10.55 -0.33
C LEU A 39 -11.70 9.13 -0.50
N ALA A 40 -11.71 8.61 -1.73
CA ALA A 40 -12.06 7.22 -2.03
C ALA A 40 -10.94 6.53 -2.83
N GLY A 41 -11.08 5.23 -3.09
CA GLY A 41 -10.08 4.46 -3.83
C GLY A 41 -8.94 3.87 -2.99
N PHE A 42 -9.13 3.76 -1.67
CA PHE A 42 -8.15 3.12 -0.79
C PHE A 42 -8.02 1.62 -1.06
N ALA A 43 -6.81 1.09 -0.86
CA ALA A 43 -6.59 -0.35 -0.85
C ALA A 43 -7.28 -0.96 0.37
N ARG A 44 -8.30 -1.81 0.13
CA ARG A 44 -8.94 -2.61 1.17
C ARG A 44 -8.02 -3.72 1.64
N THR A 45 -7.37 -4.38 0.69
CA THR A 45 -6.46 -5.50 0.93
C THR A 45 -5.24 -5.33 0.06
N THR A 46 -4.06 -5.56 0.64
CA THR A 46 -2.77 -5.52 -0.08
C THR A 46 -2.04 -6.82 0.17
N LEU A 47 -1.61 -7.46 -0.91
CA LEU A 47 -0.72 -8.61 -0.88
C LEU A 47 0.69 -8.15 -1.23
N SER A 48 1.66 -8.69 -0.53
CA SER A 48 3.05 -8.60 -0.95
C SER A 48 3.71 -9.96 -0.92
N ARG A 49 4.29 -10.37 -2.04
CA ARG A 49 4.82 -11.73 -2.28
C ARG A 49 3.81 -12.83 -1.94
N GLY A 50 2.53 -12.57 -2.24
CA GLY A 50 1.43 -13.52 -2.02
C GLY A 50 0.88 -13.57 -0.61
N GLU A 51 1.48 -12.88 0.37
CA GLU A 51 0.93 -12.78 1.72
C GLU A 51 0.13 -11.50 1.88
N VAL A 52 -1.03 -11.59 2.54
CA VAL A 52 -1.84 -10.43 2.91
C VAL A 52 -1.10 -9.62 4.00
N ILE A 53 -0.83 -8.34 3.70
CA ILE A 53 -0.16 -7.41 4.63
C ILE A 53 -1.03 -6.23 5.05
N VAL A 54 -2.10 -5.98 4.31
CA VAL A 54 -3.20 -5.11 4.71
C VAL A 54 -4.47 -5.90 4.46
N ASP A 55 -5.36 -5.95 5.45
CA ASP A 55 -6.67 -6.56 5.32
C ASP A 55 -7.73 -5.69 5.98
N GLU A 56 -8.88 -5.53 5.33
CA GLU A 56 -9.94 -4.60 5.75
C GLU A 56 -9.42 -3.25 6.25
N TYR A 57 -8.52 -2.62 5.49
CA TYR A 57 -7.88 -1.32 5.80
C TYR A 57 -6.95 -1.31 7.03
N ARG A 58 -6.56 -2.47 7.57
CA ARG A 58 -5.65 -2.60 8.71
C ARG A 58 -4.35 -3.27 8.30
N VAL A 59 -3.24 -2.77 8.81
CA VAL A 59 -1.94 -3.42 8.62
C VAL A 59 -1.91 -4.71 9.43
N THR A 60 -1.64 -5.83 8.75
CA THR A 60 -1.54 -7.17 9.34
C THR A 60 -0.16 -7.80 9.12
N GLY A 61 0.68 -7.17 8.28
CA GLY A 61 2.02 -7.64 7.98
C GLY A 61 3.00 -7.53 9.16
N ARG A 62 3.99 -8.42 9.20
CA ARG A 62 5.08 -8.39 10.18
C ARG A 62 6.25 -7.52 9.73
N GLU A 63 6.83 -6.77 10.66
CA GLU A 63 8.09 -6.07 10.46
C GLU A 63 9.22 -7.02 10.04
N GLY A 64 10.15 -6.51 9.22
CA GLY A 64 11.33 -7.28 8.76
C GLY A 64 11.07 -8.31 7.65
N ARG A 65 9.82 -8.52 7.21
CA ARG A 65 9.49 -9.47 6.12
C ARG A 65 9.99 -9.04 4.74
N GLY A 66 10.25 -7.75 4.56
CA GLY A 66 10.72 -7.19 3.29
C GLY A 66 12.06 -7.79 2.89
N LYS A 67 12.25 -8.00 1.59
CA LYS A 67 13.53 -8.44 1.02
C LYS A 67 14.08 -7.35 0.12
N TRP A 68 15.37 -7.08 0.27
CA TRP A 68 16.09 -6.21 -0.66
C TRP A 68 16.14 -6.89 -2.04
N LEU A 69 15.79 -6.12 -3.08
CA LEU A 69 15.85 -6.57 -4.47
C LEU A 69 16.90 -5.74 -5.21
N ALA A 70 18.00 -6.37 -5.58
CA ALA A 70 19.03 -5.76 -6.40
C ALA A 70 18.47 -5.42 -7.79
N ARG A 71 18.61 -4.17 -8.22
CA ARG A 71 18.36 -3.81 -9.62
C ARG A 71 19.55 -4.25 -10.47
N LYS A 72 19.28 -4.80 -11.65
CA LYS A 72 20.34 -5.21 -12.61
C LYS A 72 20.85 -4.03 -13.44
N THR A 73 20.00 -3.04 -13.71
CA THR A 73 20.34 -1.87 -14.54
C THR A 73 19.78 -0.60 -13.90
N ALA A 74 20.30 0.56 -14.30
CA ALA A 74 19.80 1.86 -13.85
C ALA A 74 18.49 2.30 -14.56
N GLY A 75 18.04 1.56 -15.58
CA GLY A 75 16.91 1.97 -16.41
C GLY A 75 17.18 3.25 -17.23
N LEU A 76 18.45 3.64 -17.40
CA LEU A 76 18.84 4.71 -18.31
C LEU A 76 18.53 4.22 -19.73
N ALA A 77 17.64 4.92 -20.41
CA ALA A 77 17.32 4.65 -21.80
C ALA A 77 18.60 4.77 -22.65
N HIS A 78 18.85 3.77 -23.49
CA HIS A 78 19.76 3.90 -24.64
C HIS A 78 19.00 4.50 -25.81
#